data_AF-A0A1W2ABQ5-F1
#
_entry.id   AF-A0A1W2ABQ5-F1
#
_cell.length_a   1.000
_cell.length_b   1.000
_cell.length_c   1.000
_cell.angle_alpha   90.00
_cell.angle_beta   90.00
_cell.angle_gamma   90.00
#
_symmetry.space_group_name_H-M   'P 1'
#
loop_
_entity.id
_entity.type
_entity.pdbx_description
1 polymer ?
#
loop_
_entity_poly.entity_id
_entity_poly.type
_entity_poly.pdbx_seq_one_letter_code
_entity_poly.pdbx_strand_id
1 'polypeptide(L)'
;MTAILSSAAAGAPAAAGFSLSPKAPSEKEKLSAVAKQFEAIFLRQMLATARSTDFGGDDVFGKMDQTFVQMRDERFAEIASQTGALGFAKQIEHHLAALVSPQPAVGEGK
;
A
#
# COMPACT_ATOMS: atom_id res chain seq x y z
N MET A 1 -36.13 1.86 -60.64
CA MET A 1 -35.19 0.73 -60.54
C MET A 1 -35.03 0.38 -59.07
N THR A 2 -35.48 -0.80 -58.69
CA THR A 2 -35.57 -1.28 -57.30
C THR A 2 -34.39 -2.22 -57.03
N ALA A 3 -33.64 -1.99 -55.96
CA ALA A 3 -32.86 -3.02 -55.27
C ALA A 3 -32.40 -2.50 -53.90
N ILE A 4 -32.98 -3.03 -52.83
CA ILE A 4 -32.35 -3.05 -51.50
C ILE A 4 -32.32 -4.51 -51.08
N LEU A 5 -31.15 -5.14 -51.20
CA LEU A 5 -30.88 -6.42 -50.54
C LEU A 5 -30.50 -6.12 -49.10
N SER A 6 -31.35 -6.60 -48.20
CA SER A 6 -31.03 -6.79 -46.79
C SER A 6 -30.01 -7.93 -46.67
N SER A 7 -28.93 -7.72 -45.91
CA SER A 7 -28.09 -8.82 -45.45
C SER A 7 -27.73 -8.58 -43.98
N ALA A 8 -28.19 -9.50 -43.14
CA ALA A 8 -27.94 -9.55 -41.72
C ALA A 8 -26.50 -9.99 -41.48
N ALA A 9 -25.72 -9.19 -40.74
CA ALA A 9 -24.47 -9.64 -40.16
C ALA A 9 -24.77 -10.40 -38.87
N ALA A 10 -24.57 -11.72 -38.95
CA ALA A 10 -24.61 -12.65 -37.84
C ALA A 10 -23.68 -12.18 -36.70
N GLY A 11 -24.17 -12.30 -35.47
CA GLY A 11 -23.40 -12.04 -34.26
C GLY A 11 -22.19 -12.97 -34.18
N ALA A 12 -21.00 -12.39 -34.14
CA ALA A 12 -19.80 -13.07 -33.69
C ALA A 12 -19.77 -13.02 -32.15
N PRO A 13 -19.41 -14.11 -31.46
CA PRO A 13 -19.15 -14.05 -30.03
C PRO A 13 -17.85 -13.24 -29.86
N ALA A 14 -17.93 -12.13 -29.14
CA ALA A 14 -16.75 -11.40 -28.72
C ALA A 14 -15.92 -12.32 -27.81
N ALA A 15 -14.85 -12.89 -28.35
CA ALA A 15 -13.82 -13.54 -27.55
C ALA A 15 -13.24 -12.50 -26.59
N ALA A 16 -13.57 -12.61 -25.31
CA ALA A 16 -12.97 -11.81 -24.26
C ALA A 16 -11.47 -12.16 -24.18
N GLY A 17 -10.65 -11.36 -24.85
CA GLY A 17 -9.20 -11.47 -24.79
C GLY A 17 -8.71 -11.15 -23.38
N PHE A 18 -8.05 -12.11 -22.74
CA PHE A 18 -7.31 -11.87 -21.50
C PHE A 18 -6.09 -11.02 -21.84
N SER A 19 -6.13 -9.73 -21.50
CA SER A 19 -4.99 -8.84 -21.71
C SER A 19 -3.94 -9.10 -20.63
N LEU A 20 -2.74 -9.50 -21.05
CA LEU A 20 -1.58 -9.75 -20.18
C LEU A 20 -0.71 -8.49 -19.99
N SER A 21 -1.22 -7.31 -20.32
CA SER A 21 -0.48 -6.07 -20.12
C SER A 21 -0.39 -5.73 -18.62
N PRO A 22 0.81 -5.46 -18.07
CA PRO A 22 0.95 -5.09 -16.67
C PRO A 22 0.17 -3.81 -16.38
N LYS A 23 -0.81 -3.91 -15.49
CA LYS A 23 -1.59 -2.75 -15.06
C LYS A 23 -0.71 -1.88 -14.18
N ALA A 24 -0.54 -0.61 -14.58
CA ALA A 24 0.10 0.38 -13.73
C ALA A 24 -0.64 0.48 -12.38
N PRO A 25 0.09 0.57 -11.25
CA PRO A 25 -0.53 0.65 -9.94
C PRO A 25 -1.37 1.91 -9.83
N SER A 26 -2.58 1.75 -9.32
CA SER A 26 -3.48 2.84 -8.97
C SER A 26 -2.87 3.76 -7.91
N GLU A 27 -3.38 4.99 -7.81
CA GLU A 27 -2.95 5.94 -6.79
C GLU A 27 -3.17 5.39 -5.38
N LYS A 28 -4.26 4.63 -5.17
CA LYS A 28 -4.53 3.94 -3.91
C LYS A 28 -3.45 2.91 -3.57
N GLU A 29 -3.03 2.10 -4.54
CA GLU A 29 -1.97 1.11 -4.33
C GLU A 29 -0.62 1.77 -4.03
N LYS A 30 -0.31 2.88 -4.71
CA LYS A 30 0.90 3.67 -4.42
C LYS A 30 0.85 4.28 -3.02
N LEU A 31 -0.30 4.84 -2.62
CA LEU A 31 -0.50 5.40 -1.29
C LEU A 31 -0.34 4.32 -0.21
N SER A 32 -0.95 3.15 -0.40
CA SER A 32 -0.83 2.04 0.53
C SER A 32 0.63 1.56 0.65
N ALA A 33 1.37 1.50 -0.46
CA ALA A 33 2.78 1.14 -0.45
C ALA A 33 3.63 2.14 0.36
N VAL A 34 3.46 3.44 0.11
CA VAL A 34 4.20 4.50 0.83
C VAL A 34 3.82 4.52 2.32
N ALA A 35 2.54 4.33 2.65
CA ALA A 35 2.09 4.28 4.04
C ALA A 35 2.73 3.10 4.81
N LYS A 36 2.87 1.93 4.18
CA LYS A 36 3.59 0.78 4.75
C LYS A 36 5.08 1.06 4.94
N GLN A 37 5.72 1.72 3.97
CA GLN A 37 7.13 2.12 4.10
C GLN A 37 7.35 3.08 5.28
N PHE A 38 6.42 4.01 5.48
CA PHE A 38 6.43 4.90 6.64
C PHE A 38 6.28 4.14 7.96
N GLU A 39 5.31 3.22 8.04
CA GLU A 39 5.13 2.35 9.23
C GLU A 39 6.40 1.53 9.53
N ALA A 40 7.09 1.04 8.50
CA ALA A 40 8.37 0.33 8.66
C ALA A 40 9.47 1.25 9.25
N ILE A 41 9.61 2.49 8.77
CA ILE A 41 10.58 3.45 9.33
C ILE A 41 10.26 3.74 10.79
N PHE A 42 8.99 4.03 11.08
CA PHE A 42 8.53 4.32 12.43
C PHE A 42 8.79 3.15 13.38
N LEU A 43 8.49 1.92 12.95
CA LEU A 43 8.77 0.69 13.71
C LEU A 43 10.26 0.52 14.02
N ARG A 44 11.14 0.77 13.05
CA ARG A 44 12.59 0.73 13.30
C ARG A 44 13.01 1.76 14.35
N GLN A 45 12.46 2.97 14.29
CA GLN A 45 12.75 4.01 15.29
C GLN A 45 12.22 3.63 16.68
N MET A 46 11.04 3.04 16.75
CA MET A 46 10.45 2.53 17.99
C MET A 46 11.32 1.43 18.60
N LEU A 47 11.78 0.47 17.80
CA LEU A 47 12.65 -0.64 18.24
C LEU A 47 14.03 -0.13 18.70
N ALA A 48 14.60 0.83 17.97
CA ALA A 48 15.84 1.48 18.38
C ALA A 48 15.70 2.16 19.75
N THR A 49 14.60 2.88 19.97
CA THR A 49 14.30 3.57 21.23
C THR A 49 14.03 2.60 22.39
N ALA A 50 13.30 1.51 22.11
CA ALA A 50 13.03 0.48 23.10
C ALA A 50 14.31 -0.20 23.60
N ARG A 51 15.32 -0.36 22.72
CA ARG A 51 16.61 -0.93 23.10
C ARG A 51 17.56 0.08 23.75
N SER A 52 17.50 1.35 23.36
CA SER A 52 18.24 2.40 24.08
C SER A 52 17.69 2.62 25.48
N THR A 53 16.46 2.16 25.76
CA THR A 53 15.91 2.12 27.11
C THR A 53 16.58 0.98 27.86
N ASP A 54 17.58 1.32 28.67
CA ASP A 54 18.33 0.37 29.50
C ASP A 54 17.44 -0.20 30.62
N PHE A 55 17.22 -1.52 30.61
CA PHE A 55 16.43 -2.24 31.62
C PHE A 55 17.29 -2.95 32.67
N GLY A 56 18.59 -2.65 32.74
CA GLY A 56 19.46 -3.20 33.77
C GLY A 56 20.78 -3.70 33.19
N GLY A 57 21.60 -2.78 32.72
CA GLY A 57 23.04 -2.93 32.54
C GLY A 57 23.43 -3.80 31.35
N ASP A 58 24.13 -3.17 30.40
CA ASP A 58 24.85 -3.75 29.24
C ASP A 58 25.72 -5.00 29.53
N ASP A 59 25.89 -5.38 30.80
CA ASP A 59 26.79 -6.41 31.30
C ASP A 59 26.10 -7.78 31.50
N VAL A 60 24.77 -7.83 31.62
CA VAL A 60 24.05 -9.08 31.94
C VAL A 60 23.80 -9.95 30.70
N PHE A 61 23.70 -9.35 29.50
CA PHE A 61 23.29 -10.07 28.28
C PHE A 61 24.34 -10.16 27.17
N GLY A 62 25.53 -9.60 27.39
CA GLY A 62 26.59 -9.57 26.38
C GLY A 62 26.26 -8.68 25.18
N LYS A 63 27.26 -8.04 24.59
CA LYS A 63 27.07 -7.16 23.43
C LYS A 63 26.85 -8.03 22.17
N MET A 64 25.59 -8.22 21.77
CA MET A 64 25.26 -8.75 20.44
C MET A 64 25.78 -7.77 19.36
N ASP A 65 26.24 -8.30 18.23
CA ASP A 65 26.72 -7.47 17.13
C ASP A 65 25.63 -6.49 16.66
N GLN A 66 25.94 -5.19 16.71
CA GLN A 66 25.06 -4.09 16.34
C GLN A 66 24.54 -4.25 14.90
N THR A 67 25.36 -4.80 14.01
CA THR A 67 24.98 -5.04 12.61
C THR A 67 23.86 -6.08 12.51
N PHE A 68 23.97 -7.17 13.27
CA PHE A 68 22.95 -8.22 13.29
C PHE A 68 21.63 -7.74 13.89
N VAL A 69 21.74 -6.98 14.97
CA VAL A 69 20.63 -6.29 15.62
C VAL A 69 19.88 -5.41 14.62
N GLN A 70 20.61 -4.59 13.86
CA GLN A 70 20.03 -3.70 12.86
C GLN A 70 19.31 -4.49 11.77
N MET A 71 19.95 -5.51 11.19
CA MET A 71 19.31 -6.34 10.14
C MET A 71 18.04 -7.04 10.64
N ARG A 72 18.04 -7.50 11.89
CA ARG A 72 16.87 -8.12 12.52
C ARG A 72 15.73 -7.13 12.65
N ASP A 73 16.01 -5.94 13.14
CA ASP A 73 15.00 -4.89 13.32
C ASP A 73 14.46 -4.39 11.98
N GLU A 74 15.31 -4.26 10.96
CA GLU A 74 14.90 -3.94 9.59
C GLU A 74 13.95 -5.00 9.03
N ARG A 75 14.31 -6.29 9.15
CA ARG A 75 13.47 -7.37 8.64
C ARG A 75 12.15 -7.47 9.39
N PHE A 76 12.18 -7.31 10.72
CA PHE A 76 10.97 -7.33 11.53
C PHE A 76 10.04 -6.17 11.17
N ALA A 77 10.56 -4.95 11.10
CA ALA A 77 9.76 -3.77 10.77
C ALA A 77 9.09 -3.86 9.40
N GLU A 78 9.79 -4.45 8.41
CA GLU A 78 9.24 -4.70 7.08
C GLU A 78 8.08 -5.71 7.12
N ILE A 79 8.23 -6.83 7.82
CA ILE A 79 7.15 -7.83 7.94
C ILE A 79 5.96 -7.24 8.71
N ALA A 80 6.23 -6.53 9.79
CA ALA A 80 5.21 -5.91 10.63
C ALA A 80 4.43 -4.82 9.87
N SER A 81 5.08 -4.00 9.04
CA SER A 81 4.39 -3.00 8.22
C SER A 81 3.57 -3.64 7.09
N GLN A 82 4.06 -4.71 6.47
CA GLN A 82 3.34 -5.43 5.41
C GLN A 82 2.07 -6.10 5.95
N THR A 83 2.14 -6.66 7.16
CA THR A 83 1.01 -7.31 7.84
C THR A 83 0.07 -6.30 8.51
N GLY A 84 0.51 -5.04 8.67
CA GLY A 84 -0.24 -3.99 9.36
C GLY A 84 -0.34 -4.23 10.87
N ALA A 85 0.75 -4.70 11.48
CA ALA A 85 0.81 -5.10 12.88
C ALA A 85 0.41 -3.97 13.85
N LEU A 86 0.74 -2.71 13.55
CA LEU A 86 0.31 -1.56 14.35
C LEU A 86 -0.86 -0.80 13.70
N GLY A 87 -1.02 -0.90 12.38
CA GLY A 87 -2.16 -0.35 11.65
C GLY A 87 -2.00 1.13 11.30
N PHE A 88 -0.83 1.73 11.54
CA PHE A 88 -0.57 3.13 11.21
C PHE A 88 -0.65 3.38 9.69
N ALA A 89 -0.19 2.43 8.87
CA ALA A 89 -0.31 2.58 7.41
C ALA A 89 -1.78 2.75 6.96
N LYS A 90 -2.70 1.98 7.56
CA LYS A 90 -4.14 2.08 7.25
C LYS A 90 -4.73 3.41 7.70
N GLN A 91 -4.33 3.91 8.86
CA GLN A 91 -4.80 5.22 9.35
C GLN A 91 -4.32 6.35 8.43
N ILE A 92 -3.05 6.31 8.02
CA ILE A 92 -2.48 7.29 7.08
C ILE A 92 -3.20 7.23 5.72
N GLU A 93 -3.45 6.02 5.19
CA GLU A 93 -4.21 5.85 3.95
C GLU A 93 -5.61 6.46 4.06
N HIS A 94 -6.31 6.20 5.17
CA HIS A 94 -7.65 6.74 5.40
C HIS A 94 -7.66 8.27 5.52
N HIS A 95 -6.74 8.84 6.30
CA HIS A 95 -6.63 10.30 6.46
C HIS A 95 -6.26 11.00 5.16
N LEU A 96 -5.32 10.44 4.37
CA LEU A 96 -4.90 11.08 3.13
C LEU A 96 -5.94 10.90 2.02
N ALA A 97 -6.62 9.75 1.94
CA ALA A 97 -7.72 9.56 0.99
C ALA A 97 -8.88 10.54 1.24
N ALA A 98 -9.15 10.87 2.51
CA ALA A 98 -10.15 11.88 2.86
C ALA A 98 -9.79 13.28 2.36
N LEU A 99 -8.50 13.63 2.30
CA LEU A 99 -8.03 14.94 1.83
C LEU A 99 -8.04 15.06 0.30
N VAL A 100 -7.92 13.95 -0.42
CA VAL A 100 -7.86 13.91 -1.90
C VAL A 100 -9.24 13.71 -2.53
N SER A 101 -10.27 13.36 -1.74
CA SER A 101 -11.64 13.24 -2.23
C SER A 101 -12.16 14.63 -2.67
N PRO A 102 -12.45 14.85 -3.96
CA PRO A 102 -13.13 16.06 -4.39
C PRO A 102 -14.55 15.98 -3.86
N GLN A 103 -14.89 16.82 -2.87
CA GLN A 103 -16.27 17.10 -2.53
C GLN A 103 -17.01 17.45 -3.83
N PRO A 104 -18.03 16.68 -4.27
CA PRO A 104 -18.83 17.12 -5.41
C PRO A 104 -19.49 18.42 -4.99
N ALA A 105 -19.13 19.51 -5.66
CA ALA A 105 -19.85 20.77 -5.60
C ALA A 105 -21.31 20.43 -5.92
N VAL A 106 -22.16 20.51 -4.92
CA VAL A 106 -23.60 20.38 -5.06
C VAL A 106 -24.02 21.45 -6.05
N GLY A 107 -24.37 21.02 -7.27
CA GLY A 107 -25.02 21.87 -8.24
C GLY A 107 -26.40 22.22 -7.70
N GLU A 108 -26.50 23.37 -7.05
CA GLU A 108 -27.78 24.02 -6.82
C GLU A 108 -28.30 24.52 -8.16
N GLY A 109 -29.12 23.69 -8.79
CA GLY A 109 -30.05 24.14 -9.81
C GLY A 109 -31.21 24.86 -9.15
N LYS A 110 -31.22 26.19 -9.24
CA LYS A 110 -32.39 26.98 -9.65
C LYS A 110 -31.98 28.40 -10.02
#